data_AF-A0A3A0BS14-F1
#
_entry.id   AF-A0A3A0BS14-F1
#
_cell.length_a   1.000
_cell.length_b   1.000
_cell.length_c   1.000
_cell.angle_alpha   90.00
_cell.angle_beta   90.00
_cell.angle_gamma   90.00
#
_symmetry.space_group_name_H-M   'P 1'
#
loop_
_entity.id
_entity.type
_entity.pdbx_description
1 polymer ?
#
loop_
_entity_poly.entity_id
_entity_poly.type
_entity_poly.pdbx_seq_one_letter_code
_entity_poly.pdbx_strand_id
1 'polypeptide(L)'
;MSARVQDFALMIGHVWRCTSCREALMENPEVMWMGFKLSEQQRAAILELSDESFQTMTKLASATGLDPKELEVAIEHPRARLRHLGSVKGDYFLRAGGSG
;
A
#
# COMPACT_ATOMS: atom_id res chain seq x y z
N MET A 1 22.08 -5.00 10.45
CA MET A 1 21.32 -6.13 9.85
C MET A 1 20.07 -5.55 9.22
N SER A 2 19.97 -5.52 7.88
CA SER A 2 18.72 -5.10 7.23
C SER A 2 17.76 -6.28 7.33
N ALA A 3 16.83 -6.23 8.27
CA ALA A 3 15.67 -7.13 8.24
C ALA A 3 15.07 -7.03 6.83
N ARG A 4 14.86 -8.16 6.15
CA ARG A 4 14.19 -8.15 4.85
C ARG A 4 12.74 -7.75 5.11
N VAL A 5 12.44 -6.47 4.97
CA VAL A 5 11.06 -5.97 5.06
C VAL A 5 10.26 -6.58 3.92
N GLN A 6 9.13 -7.21 4.22
CA GLN A 6 8.30 -7.87 3.23
C GLN A 6 7.71 -6.86 2.24
N ASP A 7 7.52 -7.29 1.00
CA ASP A 7 6.91 -6.48 -0.05
C ASP A 7 5.52 -5.96 0.35
N PHE A 8 4.73 -6.79 1.06
CA PHE A 8 3.45 -6.39 1.64
C PHE A 8 3.61 -5.25 2.67
N ALA A 9 4.51 -5.40 3.65
CA ALA A 9 4.77 -4.36 4.65
C ALA A 9 5.27 -3.06 4.00
N LEU A 10 6.13 -3.13 2.98
CA LEU A 10 6.58 -1.96 2.23
C LEU A 10 5.45 -1.25 1.49
N MET A 11 4.53 -2.01 0.88
CA MET A 11 3.35 -1.46 0.22
C MET A 11 2.46 -0.74 1.23
N ILE A 12 2.11 -1.39 2.33
CA ILE A 12 1.28 -0.82 3.40
C ILE A 12 1.94 0.43 4.01
N GLY A 13 3.24 0.38 4.27
CA GLY A 13 4.00 1.54 4.76
C GLY A 13 4.00 2.70 3.77
N HIS A 14 3.99 2.43 2.46
CA HIS A 14 3.88 3.46 1.44
C HIS A 14 2.49 4.11 1.42
N VAL A 15 1.40 3.33 1.36
CA VAL A 15 0.02 3.89 1.36
C VAL A 15 -0.36 4.56 2.67
N TRP A 16 0.30 4.22 3.78
CA TRP A 16 0.20 5.00 5.00
C TRP A 16 0.69 6.45 4.79
N ARG A 17 1.82 6.63 4.10
CA ARG A 17 2.49 7.93 3.90
C ARG A 17 1.98 8.71 2.69
N CYS A 18 1.51 8.02 1.66
CA CYS A 18 1.10 8.61 0.40
C CYS A 18 -0.42 8.53 0.22
N THR A 19 -1.11 9.67 0.40
CA THR A 19 -2.56 9.78 0.24
C THR A 19 -3.01 9.41 -1.16
N SER A 20 -2.31 9.83 -2.22
CA SER A 20 -2.67 9.48 -3.60
C SER A 20 -2.61 7.97 -3.86
N CYS A 21 -1.64 7.26 -3.27
CA CYS A 21 -1.59 5.80 -3.40
C CYS A 21 -2.62 5.11 -2.49
N ARG A 22 -3.00 5.73 -1.37
CA ARG A 22 -4.12 5.23 -0.55
C ARG A 22 -5.44 5.34 -1.31
N GLU A 23 -5.73 6.49 -1.90
CA GLU A 23 -6.92 6.72 -2.72
C GLU A 23 -6.97 5.72 -3.88
N ALA A 24 -5.86 5.54 -4.60
CA ALA A 24 -5.78 4.55 -5.68
C ALA A 24 -5.95 3.11 -5.18
N LEU A 25 -5.49 2.78 -3.97
CA LEU A 25 -5.71 1.48 -3.34
C LEU A 25 -7.19 1.25 -3.00
N MET A 26 -7.89 2.29 -2.56
CA MET A 26 -9.34 2.21 -2.27
C MET A 26 -10.18 2.12 -3.53
N GLU A 27 -9.76 2.80 -4.60
CA GLU A 27 -10.49 2.79 -5.87
C GLU A 27 -10.29 1.48 -6.65
N ASN A 28 -9.04 1.01 -6.74
CA ASN A 28 -8.66 -0.17 -7.53
C ASN A 28 -7.57 -0.99 -6.83
N PRO A 29 -7.90 -1.72 -5.75
CA PRO A 29 -6.92 -2.46 -4.93
C PRO A 29 -6.14 -3.50 -5.74
N GLU A 30 -6.79 -4.16 -6.69
CA GLU A 30 -6.17 -5.23 -7.49
C GLU A 30 -5.04 -4.72 -8.40
N VAL A 31 -5.18 -3.49 -8.91
CA VAL A 31 -4.17 -2.86 -9.77
C VAL A 31 -2.95 -2.47 -8.95
N MET A 32 -3.18 -2.04 -7.71
CA MET A 32 -2.14 -1.48 -6.84
C MET A 32 -1.17 -2.53 -6.30
N TRP A 33 -1.57 -3.79 -6.20
CA TRP A 33 -0.69 -4.88 -5.79
C TRP A 33 -0.07 -5.67 -6.96
N MET A 34 -0.38 -5.34 -8.21
CA MET A 34 0.21 -6.04 -9.36
C MET A 34 1.74 -5.93 -9.34
N GLY A 35 2.42 -7.07 -9.45
CA GLY A 35 3.89 -7.15 -9.39
C GLY A 35 4.46 -7.38 -7.98
N PHE A 36 3.64 -7.33 -6.94
CA PHE A 36 4.04 -7.72 -5.59
C PHE A 36 3.71 -9.19 -5.32
N LYS A 37 4.62 -9.89 -4.62
CA LYS A 37 4.37 -11.27 -4.18
C LYS A 37 3.51 -11.26 -2.91
N LEU A 38 2.19 -11.20 -3.10
CA LEU A 38 1.21 -11.28 -2.01
C LEU A 38 0.58 -12.66 -1.90
N SER A 39 0.40 -13.14 -0.67
CA SER A 39 -0.43 -14.30 -0.35
C SER A 39 -1.93 -13.97 -0.49
N GLU A 40 -2.77 -15.00 -0.52
CA GLU A 40 -4.24 -14.81 -0.55
C GLU A 40 -4.75 -14.05 0.69
N GLN A 41 -4.19 -14.34 1.87
CA GLN A 41 -4.53 -13.63 3.11
C GLN A 41 -4.17 -12.14 3.04
N GLN A 42 -3.02 -11.80 2.45
CA GLN A 42 -2.60 -10.41 2.28
C GLN A 42 -3.49 -9.66 1.29
N ARG A 43 -3.90 -10.32 0.20
CA ARG A 43 -4.83 -9.73 -0.77
C ARG A 43 -6.21 -9.51 -0.15
N ALA A 44 -6.72 -10.49 0.59
CA ALA A 44 -7.97 -10.36 1.33
C ALA A 44 -7.92 -9.19 2.33
N ALA A 45 -6.83 -9.09 3.09
CA ALA A 45 -6.63 -7.97 4.01
C ALA A 45 -6.64 -6.60 3.31
N ILE A 46 -6.04 -6.49 2.12
CA ILE A 46 -6.08 -5.23 1.34
C ILE A 46 -7.50 -4.91 0.89
N LEU A 47 -8.28 -5.90 0.45
CA LEU A 47 -9.66 -5.71 0.01
C LEU A 47 -10.61 -5.26 1.14
N GLU A 48 -10.27 -5.60 2.39
CA GLU A 48 -11.03 -5.17 3.57
C GLU A 48 -10.54 -3.83 4.16
N LEU A 49 -9.52 -3.21 3.57
CA LEU A 49 -9.08 -1.89 4.01
C LEU A 49 -10.15 -0.84 3.71
N SER A 50 -10.33 0.05 4.67
CA SER A 50 -11.20 1.22 4.56
C SER A 50 -10.48 2.46 5.08
N ASP A 51 -11.07 3.64 4.90
CA ASP A 51 -10.54 4.88 5.49
C ASP A 51 -10.33 4.77 7.01
N GLU A 52 -11.16 3.98 7.70
CA GLU A 52 -11.02 3.76 9.14
C GLU A 52 -9.73 3.02 9.49
N SER A 53 -9.30 2.07 8.65
CA SER A 53 -8.04 1.35 8.80
C SER A 53 -6.86 2.32 8.84
N PHE A 54 -6.95 3.46 8.14
CA PHE A 54 -5.87 4.44 8.03
C PHE A 54 -5.90 5.55 9.10
N GLN A 55 -6.82 5.51 10.07
CA GLN A 55 -6.88 6.54 11.12
C GLN A 55 -5.73 6.44 12.12
N THR A 56 -5.28 5.23 12.44
CA THR A 56 -4.17 4.99 13.38
C THR A 56 -3.33 3.81 12.92
N MET A 57 -2.04 3.80 13.27
CA MET A 57 -1.16 2.66 12.96
C MET A 57 -1.67 1.36 13.57
N THR A 58 -2.30 1.42 14.75
CA THR A 58 -2.90 0.24 15.40
C THR A 58 -4.05 -0.34 14.59
N LYS A 59 -4.94 0.51 14.05
CA LYS A 59 -6.03 0.05 13.18
C LYS A 59 -5.50 -0.54 11.88
N LEU A 60 -4.48 0.08 11.29
CA LEU A 60 -3.88 -0.43 10.06
C LEU A 60 -3.18 -1.77 10.29
N ALA A 61 -2.40 -1.90 11.37
CA ALA A 61 -1.77 -3.16 11.76
C ALA A 61 -2.82 -4.26 11.98
N SER A 62 -3.91 -3.94 12.69
CA SER A 62 -5.01 -4.88 12.91
C SER A 62 -5.71 -5.31 11.63
N ALA A 63 -5.94 -4.38 10.69
CA ALA A 63 -6.63 -4.69 9.43
C ALA A 63 -5.73 -5.47 8.45
N THR A 64 -4.42 -5.26 8.52
CA THR A 64 -3.44 -5.92 7.63
C THR A 64 -2.85 -7.20 8.19
N GLY A 65 -3.04 -7.46 9.49
CA GLY A 65 -2.38 -8.55 10.21
C GLY A 65 -0.86 -8.36 10.39
N LEU A 66 -0.33 -7.17 10.09
CA LEU A 66 1.08 -6.85 10.31
C LEU A 66 1.36 -6.60 11.79
N ASP A 67 2.54 -7.01 12.25
CA ASP A 67 3.01 -6.59 13.57
C ASP A 67 3.22 -5.06 13.57
N PRO A 68 2.79 -4.33 14.61
CA PRO A 68 2.95 -2.88 14.66
C PRO A 68 4.40 -2.40 14.49
N LYS A 69 5.40 -3.16 14.97
CA LYS A 69 6.81 -2.83 14.80
C LYS A 69 7.28 -3.10 13.38
N GLU A 70 6.78 -4.14 12.73
CA GLU A 70 7.06 -4.40 11.31
C GLU A 70 6.51 -3.27 10.44
N LEU A 71 5.28 -2.82 10.72
CA LEU A 71 4.65 -1.69 10.04
C LEU A 71 5.42 -0.39 10.25
N GLU A 72 5.85 -0.10 11.48
CA GLU A 72 6.67 1.08 11.80
C GLU A 72 7.99 1.08 11.02
N VAL A 73 8.73 -0.04 11.07
CA VAL A 73 9.96 -0.22 10.29
C VAL A 73 9.70 -0.05 8.80
N ALA A 74 8.59 -0.58 8.28
CA ALA A 74 8.25 -0.47 6.88
C ALA A 74 7.93 0.98 6.48
N ILE A 75 7.16 1.72 7.28
CA ILE A 75 6.85 3.15 7.07
C ILE A 75 8.13 3.99 7.00
N GLU A 76 9.09 3.69 7.88
CA GLU A 76 10.37 4.40 7.92
C GLU A 76 11.33 3.96 6.81
N HIS A 77 11.13 2.77 6.24
CA HIS A 77 12.02 2.16 5.29
C HIS A 77 12.17 3.01 4.01
N PRO A 78 13.39 3.26 3.51
CA PRO A 78 13.61 4.04 2.28
C PRO A 78 12.84 3.51 1.07
N ARG A 79 12.65 2.17 0.99
CA ARG A 79 11.85 1.54 -0.08
C ARG A 79 10.36 1.89 -0.03
N ALA A 80 9.77 2.07 1.15
CA ALA A 80 8.38 2.55 1.25
C ALA A 80 8.26 4.03 0.83
N ARG A 81 9.38 4.77 0.80
CA ARG A 81 9.45 6.14 0.29
C ARG A 81 9.74 6.20 -1.21
N LEU A 82 9.90 5.06 -1.89
CA LEU A 82 10.10 5.05 -3.34
C LEU A 82 8.78 5.35 -4.07
N ARG A 83 8.91 5.80 -5.33
CA ARG A 83 7.87 6.36 -6.21
C ARG A 83 6.50 5.64 -6.12
N HIS A 84 5.42 6.39 -6.35
CA HIS A 84 4.02 5.91 -6.33
C HIS A 84 3.85 4.49 -6.89
N LEU A 85 3.14 3.63 -6.16
CA LEU A 85 2.95 2.20 -6.49
C LEU A 85 2.41 1.97 -7.91
N GLY A 86 1.50 2.84 -8.38
CA GLY A 86 0.93 2.78 -9.73
C GLY A 86 1.76 3.46 -10.83
N SER A 87 2.90 4.08 -10.52
CA SER A 87 3.69 4.83 -11.50
C SER A 87 4.74 3.97 -12.24
N VAL A 88 4.86 2.68 -11.91
CA VAL A 88 5.81 1.74 -12.53
C VAL A 88 5.09 0.70 -13.41
N LYS A 89 4.19 1.17 -14.26
CA LYS A 89 3.92 0.61 -15.59
C LYS A 89 3.18 1.70 -16.36
N GLY A 90 3.84 2.27 -17.36
CA GLY A 90 3.43 3.51 -18.02
C GLY A 90 1.94 3.57 -18.34
N ASP A 91 1.37 4.77 -18.19
CA ASP A 91 0.27 5.23 -19.04
C ASP A 91 -1.02 4.37 -19.12
N TYR A 92 -1.42 3.66 -18.06
CA TYR A 92 -2.73 2.99 -18.06
C TYR A 92 -3.86 3.78 -17.40
N PHE A 93 -3.58 4.83 -16.63
CA PHE A 93 -4.63 5.62 -15.93
C PHE A 93 -4.67 7.13 -16.28
N LEU A 94 -3.79 7.64 -17.15
CA LEU A 94 -3.75 9.08 -17.49
C LEU A 94 -4.66 9.51 -18.67
N ARG A 95 -5.64 8.71 -19.09
CA ARG A 95 -6.67 9.17 -20.06
C ARG A 95 -8.07 8.65 -19.77
N ALA A 96 -8.68 9.14 -18.69
CA ALA A 96 -10.14 9.23 -18.58
C ALA A 96 -10.52 10.34 -17.59
N GLY A 97 -10.43 11.61 -18.01
CA GLY A 97 -10.90 12.71 -17.16
C GLY A 97 -10.44 14.14 -17.48
N GLY A 98 -9.70 14.37 -18.56
CA GLY A 98 -9.31 15.72 -18.98
C GLY A 98 -10.27 16.28 -20.04
N SER A 99 -11.43 16.77 -19.62
CA SER A 99 -12.24 17.70 -20.41
C SER A 99 -11.60 19.09 -20.33
N GLY A 100 -11.20 19.64 -21.47
CA GLY A 100 -10.67 21.00 -21.63
C GLY A 100 -10.41 21.29 -23.10
#